data_AF-A0A7J6TXC1-F1
#
_entry.id   AF-A0A7J6TXC1-F1
#
_cell.length_a   1.000
_cell.length_b   1.000
_cell.length_c   1.000
_cell.angle_alpha   90.00
_cell.angle_beta   90.00
_cell.angle_gamma   90.00
#
_symmetry.space_group_name_H-M   'P 1'
#
loop_
_entity.id
_entity.type
_entity.pdbx_description
1 polymer ?
#
loop_
_entity_poly.entity_id
_entity_poly.type
_entity_poly.pdbx_seq_one_letter_code
_entity_poly.pdbx_strand_id
1 'polypeptide(L)'
;YTIPEVSIFFDTVLLRGNRATKVDASAIQAFGSPKLRPLATIGVGIDFSKDLMLPAPSADLSVQTTMADSILAVRMIPGLSSLLSLDAEDINGVVLLLYGTGNAPSNDNFLSWLQKLDDEKIPVVVVSQVVKGIVSLGDYAAGSQL
;
A
#
# COMPACT_ATOMS: atom_id res chain seq x y z
N TYR A 1 1.76 -17.15 23.90
CA TYR A 1 1.08 -15.91 23.47
C TYR A 1 0.31 -16.21 22.20
N THR A 2 -0.92 -15.74 22.08
CA THR A 2 -1.73 -15.88 20.86
C THR A 2 -1.64 -14.58 20.08
N ILE A 3 -1.36 -14.66 18.78
CA ILE A 3 -1.36 -13.51 17.86
C ILE A 3 -2.51 -13.76 16.89
N PRO A 4 -3.69 -13.14 17.10
CA PRO A 4 -4.91 -13.42 16.34
C PRO A 4 -4.93 -12.65 15.02
N GLU A 5 -3.82 -12.66 14.28
CA GLU A 5 -3.62 -11.84 13.08
C GLU A 5 -2.80 -12.60 12.03
N VAL A 6 -3.09 -12.34 10.75
CA VAL A 6 -2.26 -12.84 9.64
C VAL A 6 -0.86 -12.22 9.73
N SER A 7 0.15 -13.06 9.84
CA SER A 7 1.53 -12.67 10.09
C SER A 7 2.47 -13.38 9.12
N ILE A 8 3.60 -12.73 8.82
CA ILE A 8 4.70 -13.32 8.06
C ILE A 8 5.86 -13.52 9.02
N PHE A 9 6.26 -14.76 9.25
CA PHE A 9 7.49 -15.07 9.97
C PHE A 9 8.62 -15.31 8.96
N PHE A 10 9.72 -14.59 9.11
CA PHE A 10 10.89 -14.76 8.25
C PHE A 10 12.17 -14.43 9.01
N ASP A 11 13.19 -15.27 8.84
CA ASP A 11 14.46 -15.19 9.59
C ASP A 11 14.22 -15.12 11.12
N THR A 12 14.54 -13.99 11.76
CA THR A 12 14.39 -13.78 13.20
C THR A 12 13.21 -12.89 13.57
N VAL A 13 12.31 -12.55 12.65
CA VAL A 13 11.23 -11.59 12.91
C VAL A 13 9.85 -12.12 12.52
N LEU A 14 8.85 -11.77 13.32
CA LEU A 14 7.43 -11.94 13.01
C LEU A 14 6.84 -10.58 12.63
N LEU A 15 6.36 -10.45 11.40
CA LEU A 15 5.83 -9.22 10.83
C LEU A 15 4.30 -9.29 10.71
N ARG A 16 3.61 -8.17 10.91
CA ARG A 16 2.17 -8.06 10.59
C ARG A 16 1.98 -8.17 9.07
N GLY A 17 1.13 -9.08 8.61
CA GLY A 17 1.04 -9.47 7.20
C GLY A 17 0.78 -8.30 6.25
N ASN A 18 -0.18 -7.44 6.55
CA ASN A 18 -0.52 -6.26 5.73
C ASN A 18 0.47 -5.07 5.85
N ARG A 19 1.56 -5.22 6.62
CA ARG A 19 2.64 -4.23 6.72
C ARG A 19 3.98 -4.75 6.19
N ALA A 20 4.06 -6.04 5.85
CA ALA A 20 5.26 -6.68 5.34
C ALA A 20 5.39 -6.52 3.83
N THR A 21 6.62 -6.39 3.34
CA THR A 21 6.95 -6.43 1.91
C THR A 21 8.30 -7.12 1.72
N LYS A 22 8.51 -7.69 0.53
CA LYS A 22 9.82 -8.23 0.16
C LYS A 22 10.74 -7.06 -0.16
N VAL A 23 11.73 -6.81 0.71
CA VAL A 23 12.66 -5.68 0.61
C VAL A 23 13.97 -6.06 -0.07
N ASP A 24 14.31 -7.35 -0.08
CA ASP A 24 15.54 -7.87 -0.67
C ASP A 24 15.26 -9.19 -1.39
N ALA A 25 15.82 -9.35 -2.59
CA ALA A 25 15.63 -10.53 -3.41
C ALA A 25 16.61 -11.67 -3.09
N SER A 26 17.71 -11.38 -2.39
CA SER A 26 18.86 -12.27 -2.21
C SER A 26 19.32 -12.41 -0.75
N ALA A 27 18.98 -11.48 0.14
CA ALA A 27 19.33 -11.57 1.54
C ALA A 27 18.50 -12.61 2.30
N ILE A 28 19.08 -13.17 3.37
CA ILE A 28 18.38 -14.03 4.34
C ILE A 28 17.22 -13.26 5.01
N GLN A 29 17.39 -11.95 5.23
CA GLN A 29 16.32 -11.05 5.67
C GLN A 29 15.57 -10.44 4.47
N ALA A 30 14.91 -11.29 3.69
CA ALA A 30 14.24 -10.89 2.45
C ALA A 30 12.97 -10.05 2.68
N PHE A 31 12.31 -10.20 3.84
CA PHE A 31 11.08 -9.49 4.18
C PHE A 31 11.31 -8.43 5.26
N GLY A 32 10.67 -7.29 5.10
CA GLY A 32 10.70 -6.19 6.06
C GLY A 32 9.34 -5.55 6.24
N SER A 33 9.17 -4.81 7.34
CA SER A 33 7.97 -4.00 7.63
C SER A 33 8.39 -2.54 7.81
N PRO A 34 8.44 -1.76 6.73
CA PRO A 34 9.08 -0.44 6.75
C PRO A 34 8.40 0.61 7.65
N LYS A 35 7.09 0.45 7.90
CA LYS A 35 6.24 1.41 8.61
C LYS A 35 5.67 0.90 9.93
N LEU A 36 6.01 -0.33 10.33
CA LEU A 36 5.58 -0.92 11.59
C LEU A 36 6.68 -1.83 12.13
N ARG A 37 7.00 -1.75 13.42
CA ARG A 37 7.94 -2.68 14.06
C ARG A 37 7.44 -4.14 13.97
N PRO A 38 8.33 -5.15 14.00
CA PRO A 38 7.93 -6.54 14.12
C PRO A 38 6.99 -6.78 15.32
N LEU A 39 6.03 -7.69 15.17
CA LEU A 39 5.18 -8.19 16.25
C LEU A 39 6.01 -8.97 17.28
N ALA A 40 7.06 -9.66 16.83
CA ALA A 40 8.03 -10.32 17.69
C ALA A 40 9.41 -10.45 17.02
N THR A 41 10.45 -10.57 17.83
CA THR A 41 11.82 -10.91 17.40
C THR A 41 12.30 -12.15 18.14
N ILE A 42 12.96 -13.06 17.43
CA ILE A 42 13.49 -14.32 17.95
C ILE A 42 15.01 -14.21 18.07
N GLY A 43 15.53 -14.43 19.26
CA GLY A 43 16.95 -14.60 19.55
C GLY A 43 17.12 -15.77 20.52
N VAL A 44 17.81 -15.56 21.64
CA VAL A 44 17.89 -16.56 22.73
C VAL A 44 16.50 -16.82 23.34
N GLY A 45 15.62 -15.82 23.33
CA GLY A 45 14.20 -15.93 23.65
C GLY A 45 13.34 -15.24 22.60
N ILE A 46 12.04 -15.16 22.85
CA ILE A 46 11.09 -14.45 21.99
C ILE A 46 10.69 -13.15 22.68
N ASP A 47 11.03 -12.02 22.05
CA ASP A 47 10.60 -10.70 22.50
C ASP A 47 9.35 -10.28 21.70
N PHE A 48 8.27 -9.96 22.40
CA PHE A 48 6.98 -9.62 21.81
C PHE A 48 6.72 -8.12 21.96
N SER A 49 6.37 -7.46 20.85
CA SER A 49 5.87 -6.08 20.83
C SER A 49 4.42 -6.06 21.33
N LYS A 50 4.24 -6.18 22.65
CA LYS A 50 2.91 -6.30 23.31
C LYS A 50 2.00 -5.11 23.01
N ASP A 51 2.58 -3.93 22.81
CA ASP A 51 1.87 -2.70 22.45
C ASP A 51 1.25 -2.73 21.04
N LEU A 52 1.69 -3.67 20.19
CA LEU A 52 1.16 -3.86 18.84
C LEU A 52 0.10 -4.97 18.75
N MET A 53 -0.09 -5.78 19.80
CA MET A 53 -0.97 -6.94 19.74
C MET A 53 -2.44 -6.52 19.67
N LEU A 54 -3.17 -7.05 18.69
CA LEU A 54 -4.62 -6.90 18.65
C LEU A 54 -5.30 -7.86 19.65
N PRO A 55 -6.44 -7.45 20.23
CA PRO A 55 -7.26 -8.35 21.02
C PRO A 55 -7.79 -9.49 20.14
N ALA A 56 -8.07 -10.64 20.76
CA ALA A 56 -8.75 -11.72 20.06
C ALA A 56 -10.14 -11.24 19.59
N PRO A 57 -10.55 -11.57 18.36
CA PRO A 57 -11.88 -11.23 17.89
C PRO A 57 -12.93 -11.96 18.75
N SER A 58 -14.04 -11.28 19.01
CA SER A 58 -15.20 -11.86 19.71
C SER A 58 -16.17 -12.58 18.77
N ALA A 59 -16.10 -12.28 17.46
CA ALA A 59 -16.92 -12.90 16.44
C ALA A 59 -16.27 -14.17 15.89
N ASP A 60 -17.10 -15.09 15.40
CA ASP A 60 -16.65 -16.28 14.69
C ASP A 60 -15.92 -15.92 13.39
N LEU A 61 -15.00 -16.79 12.98
CA LEU A 61 -14.26 -16.62 11.73
C LEU A 61 -15.23 -16.60 10.53
N SER A 62 -15.17 -15.52 9.77
CA SER A 62 -15.85 -15.39 8.47
C SER A 62 -14.81 -15.18 7.38
N VAL A 63 -14.80 -16.07 6.38
CA VAL A 63 -13.87 -16.00 5.25
C VAL A 63 -14.52 -15.26 4.10
N GLN A 64 -13.90 -14.16 3.66
CA GLN A 64 -14.30 -13.41 2.48
C GLN A 64 -13.51 -13.92 1.27
N THR A 65 -14.20 -14.50 0.29
CA THR A 65 -13.58 -15.10 -0.91
C THR A 65 -13.76 -14.26 -2.17
N THR A 66 -14.50 -13.16 -2.10
CA THR A 66 -14.72 -12.25 -3.22
C THR A 66 -13.70 -11.12 -3.16
N MET A 67 -13.00 -10.86 -4.27
CA MET A 67 -12.05 -9.77 -4.43
C MET A 67 -12.34 -9.05 -5.75
N ALA A 68 -12.26 -7.72 -5.76
CA ALA A 68 -12.34 -6.95 -6.99
C ALA A 68 -11.15 -7.29 -7.90
N ASP A 69 -11.43 -7.51 -9.17
CA ASP A 69 -10.45 -7.65 -10.24
C ASP A 69 -10.24 -6.30 -10.95
N SER A 70 -9.49 -6.28 -12.05
CA SER A 70 -9.36 -5.09 -12.89
C SER A 70 -8.86 -3.84 -12.16
N ILE A 71 -7.88 -4.03 -11.27
CA ILE A 71 -7.23 -2.94 -10.53
C ILE A 71 -6.00 -2.46 -11.29
N LEU A 72 -6.02 -1.19 -11.71
CA LEU A 72 -4.90 -0.58 -12.41
C LEU A 72 -3.91 0.04 -11.41
N ALA A 73 -2.68 -0.46 -11.37
CA ALA A 73 -1.59 0.15 -10.61
C ALA A 73 -0.73 1.04 -11.51
N VAL A 74 -0.79 2.37 -11.33
CA VAL A 74 -0.01 3.31 -12.14
C VAL A 74 1.11 3.91 -11.31
N ARG A 75 2.34 3.63 -11.71
CA ARG A 75 3.52 4.24 -11.10
C ARG A 75 3.95 5.48 -11.87
N MET A 76 4.02 6.62 -11.18
CA MET A 76 4.48 7.86 -11.80
C MET A 76 5.96 7.74 -12.18
N ILE A 77 6.28 8.06 -13.45
CA ILE A 77 7.64 8.19 -13.95
C ILE A 77 7.80 9.48 -14.75
N PRO A 78 9.00 10.08 -14.81
CA PRO A 78 9.23 11.24 -15.66
C PRO A 78 8.94 10.86 -17.11
N GLY A 79 8.13 11.67 -17.80
CA GLY A 79 7.76 11.40 -19.20
C GLY A 79 6.66 10.34 -19.38
N LEU A 80 5.90 9.99 -18.33
CA LEU A 80 4.70 9.15 -18.48
C LEU A 80 3.77 9.77 -19.53
N SER A 81 3.43 8.98 -20.55
CA SER A 81 2.50 9.39 -21.61
C SER A 81 1.08 9.59 -21.06
N SER A 82 0.23 10.25 -21.83
CA SER A 82 -1.17 10.44 -21.46
C SER A 82 -1.85 9.11 -21.16
N LEU A 83 -2.64 9.08 -20.09
CA LEU A 83 -3.45 7.93 -19.68
C LEU A 83 -4.90 8.05 -20.19
N LEU A 84 -5.25 9.14 -20.87
CA LEU A 84 -6.61 9.40 -21.36
C LEU A 84 -7.13 8.34 -22.33
N SER A 85 -6.23 7.69 -23.07
CA SER A 85 -6.58 6.60 -23.99
C SER A 85 -6.78 5.25 -23.30
N LEU A 86 -6.62 5.17 -21.97
CA LEU A 86 -7.01 3.98 -21.23
C LEU A 86 -8.53 3.97 -21.09
N ASP A 87 -9.14 2.91 -21.62
CA ASP A 87 -10.55 2.65 -21.47
C ASP A 87 -10.84 2.30 -20.00
N ALA A 88 -11.72 3.08 -19.40
CA ALA A 88 -12.02 2.99 -17.98
C ALA A 88 -13.15 1.98 -17.71
N GLU A 89 -13.87 1.54 -18.76
CA GLU A 89 -14.89 0.47 -18.69
C GLU A 89 -14.32 -0.86 -18.17
N ASP A 90 -13.02 -1.10 -18.32
CA ASP A 90 -12.34 -2.31 -17.85
C ASP A 90 -11.63 -2.11 -16.48
N ILE A 91 -11.86 -0.98 -15.78
CA ILE A 91 -11.14 -0.63 -14.55
C ILE A 91 -12.11 -0.49 -13.37
N ASN A 92 -11.96 -1.37 -12.37
CA ASN A 92 -12.76 -1.32 -11.15
C ASN A 92 -12.10 -0.50 -10.02
N GLY A 93 -10.85 -0.09 -10.20
CA GLY A 93 -10.14 0.76 -9.25
C GLY A 93 -8.71 1.06 -9.68
N VAL A 94 -8.15 2.14 -9.14
CA VAL A 94 -6.80 2.59 -9.47
C VAL A 94 -5.95 2.76 -8.21
N VAL A 95 -4.71 2.26 -8.24
CA VAL A 95 -3.68 2.55 -7.25
C VAL A 95 -2.62 3.44 -7.90
N LEU A 96 -2.53 4.70 -7.45
CA LEU A 96 -1.55 5.68 -7.94
C LEU A 96 -0.32 5.71 -7.05
N LEU A 97 0.85 5.34 -7.59
CA LEU A 97 2.11 5.41 -6.88
C LEU A 97 2.80 6.74 -7.22
N LEU A 98 2.65 7.72 -6.36
CA LEU A 98 3.20 9.08 -6.49
C LEU A 98 4.62 9.19 -5.94
N TYR A 99 5.33 10.25 -6.32
CA TYR A 99 6.69 10.49 -5.83
C TYR A 99 6.70 10.96 -4.38
N GLY A 100 7.70 10.50 -3.62
CA GLY A 100 8.02 11.07 -2.30
C GLY A 100 6.81 11.15 -1.38
N THR A 101 6.48 12.35 -0.93
CA THR A 101 5.36 12.60 -0.01
C THR A 101 3.99 12.70 -0.70
N GLY A 102 3.89 12.54 -2.02
CA GLY A 102 2.62 12.61 -2.75
C GLY A 102 2.62 13.50 -3.99
N ASN A 103 3.79 13.73 -4.61
CA ASN A 103 3.86 14.57 -5.81
C ASN A 103 3.44 13.78 -7.06
N ALA A 104 2.56 14.38 -7.86
CA ALA A 104 2.14 13.88 -9.17
C ALA A 104 2.48 14.90 -10.27
N PRO A 105 2.46 14.49 -11.55
CA PRO A 105 2.41 15.45 -12.65
C PRO A 105 1.18 16.36 -12.53
N SER A 106 1.34 17.66 -12.79
CA SER A 106 0.24 18.64 -12.78
C SER A 106 -0.14 19.08 -14.20
N ASN A 107 0.01 18.19 -15.19
CA ASN A 107 -0.34 18.49 -16.57
C ASN A 107 -1.82 18.16 -16.85
N ASP A 108 -2.40 18.86 -17.84
CA ASP A 108 -3.83 18.77 -18.15
C ASP A 108 -4.27 17.36 -18.51
N ASN A 109 -3.41 16.57 -19.18
CA ASN A 109 -3.72 15.19 -19.54
C ASN A 109 -3.93 14.31 -18.32
N PHE A 110 -3.07 14.45 -17.30
CA PHE A 110 -3.18 13.66 -16.07
C PHE A 110 -4.39 14.09 -15.24
N LEU A 111 -4.62 15.39 -15.07
CA LEU A 111 -5.78 15.91 -14.34
C LEU A 111 -7.09 15.53 -15.04
N SER A 112 -7.14 15.58 -16.36
CA SER A 112 -8.31 15.17 -17.15
C SER A 112 -8.58 13.67 -17.03
N TRP A 113 -7.55 12.84 -16.92
CA TRP A 113 -7.72 11.41 -16.68
C TRP A 113 -8.26 11.12 -15.27
N LEU A 114 -7.79 11.84 -14.25
CA LEU A 114 -8.37 11.75 -12.91
C LEU A 114 -9.83 12.19 -12.89
N GLN A 115 -10.18 13.26 -13.60
CA GLN A 115 -11.55 13.70 -13.74
C GLN A 115 -12.42 12.63 -14.40
N LYS A 116 -11.95 11.98 -15.48
CA LYS A 116 -12.65 10.85 -16.11
C LYS A 116 -12.94 9.73 -15.11
N LEU A 117 -11.96 9.35 -14.28
CA LEU A 117 -12.14 8.32 -13.25
C LEU A 117 -13.17 8.72 -12.19
N ASP A 118 -13.19 9.99 -11.75
CA ASP A 118 -14.21 10.48 -10.81
C ASP A 118 -15.60 10.53 -11.45
N ASP A 119 -15.71 10.99 -12.69
CA ASP A 119 -16.98 11.04 -13.45
C ASP A 119 -17.59 9.64 -13.57
N GLU A 120 -16.75 8.61 -13.79
CA GLU A 120 -17.14 7.19 -13.85
C GLU A 120 -17.23 6.51 -12.47
N LYS A 121 -16.96 7.24 -11.38
CA LYS A 121 -17.01 6.75 -9.98
C LYS A 121 -16.06 5.58 -9.70
N ILE A 122 -14.93 5.54 -10.38
CA ILE A 122 -13.87 4.55 -10.18
C ILE A 122 -13.02 4.97 -8.96
N PRO A 123 -12.88 4.12 -7.94
CA PRO A 123 -12.12 4.47 -6.74
C PRO A 123 -10.63 4.58 -7.03
N VAL A 124 -10.02 5.67 -6.57
CA VAL A 124 -8.58 5.93 -6.71
C VAL A 124 -7.94 5.99 -5.33
N VAL A 125 -6.91 5.15 -5.12
CA VAL A 125 -6.09 5.16 -3.90
C VAL A 125 -4.70 5.66 -4.23
N VAL A 126 -4.27 6.69 -3.51
CA VAL A 126 -2.92 7.24 -3.65
C VAL A 126 -1.97 6.64 -2.63
N VAL A 127 -0.83 6.16 -3.11
CA VAL A 127 0.28 5.68 -2.30
C VAL A 127 1.59 6.33 -2.72
N SER A 128 2.58 6.31 -1.84
CA SER A 128 3.94 6.74 -2.18
C SER A 128 4.74 5.60 -2.80
N GLN A 129 5.60 5.92 -3.77
CA GLN A 129 6.62 5.02 -4.28
C GLN A 129 7.72 4.70 -3.27
N VAL A 130 7.94 5.56 -2.26
CA VAL A 130 8.99 5.32 -1.28
C VAL A 130 8.54 4.36 -0.19
N VAL A 131 9.44 3.45 0.14
CA VAL A 131 9.21 2.34 1.07
C VAL A 131 8.97 2.83 2.50
N LYS A 132 9.56 3.97 2.90
CA LYS A 132 9.36 4.65 4.20
C LYS A 132 8.78 6.05 4.00
N GLY A 133 7.86 6.44 4.89
CA GLY A 133 7.18 7.74 4.86
C GLY A 133 5.65 7.62 4.82
N ILE A 134 4.94 8.74 4.97
CA ILE A 134 3.49 8.86 4.89
C ILE A 134 3.16 9.77 3.71
N VAL A 135 2.11 9.47 2.95
CA VAL A 135 1.61 10.37 1.90
C VAL A 135 0.90 11.54 2.60
N SER A 136 1.27 12.75 2.23
CA SER A 136 0.63 13.98 2.68
C SER A 136 0.33 14.84 1.46
N LEU A 137 -0.88 14.68 0.93
CA LEU A 137 -1.33 15.37 -0.29
C LEU A 137 -1.45 16.89 -0.09
N GLY A 138 -1.65 17.36 1.14
CA GLY A 138 -1.79 18.79 1.45
C GLY A 138 -0.48 19.57 1.60
N ASP A 139 0.67 18.89 1.71
CA ASP A 139 1.94 19.56 2.02
C ASP A 139 2.59 20.25 0.81
N TYR A 140 2.11 19.96 -0.41
CA TYR A 140 2.67 20.49 -1.66
C TYR A 140 1.57 20.85 -2.66
N ALA A 141 1.77 21.95 -3.38
CA ALA A 141 0.81 22.50 -4.35
C ALA A 141 0.38 21.51 -5.45
N ALA A 142 1.22 20.52 -5.77
CA ALA A 142 0.90 19.47 -6.74
C ALA A 142 -0.02 18.38 -6.20
N GLY A 143 -0.02 18.15 -4.88
CA GLY A 143 -0.91 17.18 -4.22
C GLY A 143 -2.28 17.76 -3.88
N SER A 144 -2.39 19.08 -3.67
CA SER A 144 -3.66 19.76 -3.40
C SER A 144 -4.59 19.88 -4.63
N GLN A 145 -4.09 19.52 -5.82
CA GLN A 145 -4.86 19.48 -7.06
C GLN A 145 -5.45 18.10 -7.35
N LEU A 146 -5.17 17.10 -6.48
CA LEU A 146 -5.61 15.71 -6.60
C LEU A 146 -6.81 15.43 -5.68
#